data_AF-A0A2B3U6X5-F1
#
_entry.id   AF-A0A2B3U6X5-F1
#
_cell.length_a   1.000
_cell.length_b   1.000
_cell.length_c   1.000
_cell.angle_alpha   90.00
_cell.angle_beta   90.00
_cell.angle_gamma   90.00
#
_symmetry.space_group_name_H-M   'P 1'
#
loop_
_entity.id
_entity.type
_entity.pdbx_description
1 polymer ?
#
loop_
_entity_poly.entity_id
_entity_poly.type
_entity_poly.pdbx_seq_one_letter_code
_entity_poly.pdbx_strand_id
1 'polypeptide(L)'
;MRLTKDVIQKLLDLNEGFAKTTDFVDRNFKETNHYLIKGGKLLIRSTGKTSWADSRFDNNTIADIDQTRRFLRKVIDVLKTEGIK
;
A
#
# COMPACT_ATOMS: atom_id res chain seq x y z
N MET A 1 0.30 12.15 -14.92
CA MET A 1 0.12 12.88 -13.64
C MET A 1 1.42 12.86 -12.83
N ARG A 2 1.91 14.02 -12.38
CA ARG A 2 3.10 14.09 -11.51
C ARG A 2 2.66 13.97 -10.05
N LEU A 3 3.13 12.93 -9.35
CA LEU A 3 2.82 12.70 -7.93
C LEU A 3 3.74 13.56 -7.03
N THR A 4 3.45 14.86 -6.97
CA THR A 4 4.05 15.76 -5.98
C THR A 4 3.50 15.45 -4.58
N LYS A 5 4.14 15.98 -3.54
CA LYS A 5 3.71 15.77 -2.14
C LYS A 5 2.26 16.20 -1.92
N ASP A 6 1.85 17.33 -2.51
CA ASP A 6 0.49 17.85 -2.38
C ASP A 6 -0.54 16.98 -3.09
N VAL A 7 -0.20 16.47 -4.28
CA VAL A 7 -1.08 15.57 -5.04
C VAL A 7 -1.22 14.22 -4.32
N ILE A 8 -0.14 13.72 -3.72
CA ILE A 8 -0.18 12.51 -2.89
C ILE A 8 -1.13 12.71 -1.72
N GLN A 9 -1.03 13.83 -0.99
CA GLN A 9 -1.91 14.08 0.15
C GLN A 9 -3.38 14.15 -0.28
N LYS A 10 -3.69 14.90 -1.36
CA LYS A 10 -5.04 14.96 -1.91
C LYS A 10 -5.58 13.58 -2.30
N LEU A 11 -4.75 12.74 -2.91
CA LEU A 11 -5.13 11.37 -3.26
C LEU A 11 -5.45 10.52 -2.03
N LEU A 12 -4.65 10.62 -0.97
CA LEU A 12 -4.90 9.90 0.28
C LEU A 12 -6.22 10.36 0.90
N ASP A 13 -6.43 11.68 0.99
CA ASP A 13 -7.63 12.25 1.60
C ASP A 13 -8.90 11.90 0.79
N LEU A 14 -8.82 11.90 -0.54
CA LEU A 14 -9.94 11.51 -1.42
C LEU A 14 -10.26 10.01 -1.38
N ASN A 15 -9.27 9.18 -1.05
CA ASN A 15 -9.39 7.73 -1.03
C ASN A 15 -9.33 7.19 0.41
N GLU A 16 -9.81 7.98 1.37
CA GLU A 16 -9.93 7.57 2.77
C GLU A 16 -10.78 6.29 2.89
N GLY A 17 -10.25 5.28 3.58
CA GLY A 17 -10.86 3.96 3.71
C GLY A 17 -10.58 3.00 2.55
N PHE A 18 -9.81 3.41 1.55
CA PHE A 18 -9.39 2.50 0.48
C PHE A 18 -8.51 1.38 1.05
N ALA A 19 -8.91 0.15 0.75
CA ALA A 19 -8.18 -1.05 1.14
C ALA A 19 -7.81 -1.86 -0.10
N LYS A 20 -6.58 -2.36 -0.14
CA LYS A 20 -6.14 -3.29 -1.18
C LYS A 20 -5.30 -4.38 -0.55
N THR A 21 -5.52 -5.62 -0.97
CA THR A 21 -4.69 -6.75 -0.59
C THR A 21 -3.95 -7.25 -1.83
N THR A 22 -2.67 -7.56 -1.67
CA THR A 22 -1.87 -8.21 -2.71
C THR A 22 -1.17 -9.42 -2.12
N ASP A 23 -1.27 -10.53 -2.83
CA ASP A 23 -0.60 -11.77 -2.45
C ASP A 23 0.57 -12.02 -3.39
N PHE A 24 1.68 -12.43 -2.80
CA PHE A 24 2.87 -12.89 -3.49
C PHE A 24 3.21 -14.30 -2.98
N VAL A 25 3.30 -15.23 -3.92
CA VAL A 25 3.61 -16.63 -3.63
C VAL A 25 4.74 -17.06 -4.55
N ASP A 26 5.79 -17.57 -3.92
CA ASP A 26 6.93 -18.22 -4.55
C ASP A 26 7.18 -19.57 -3.86
N ARG A 27 8.04 -20.43 -4.44
CA ARG A 27 8.27 -21.80 -4.01
C ARG A 27 8.55 -21.94 -2.50
N ASN A 28 9.28 -20.97 -1.93
CA ASN A 28 9.72 -20.98 -0.54
C ASN A 28 9.27 -19.75 0.26
N PHE A 29 8.36 -18.93 -0.29
CA PHE A 29 8.00 -17.65 0.30
C PHE A 29 6.55 -17.32 -0.01
N LYS A 30 5.77 -16.98 1.02
CA LYS A 30 4.43 -16.42 0.85
C LYS A 30 4.32 -15.14 1.65
N GLU A 31 3.88 -14.08 1.00
CA GLU A 31 3.61 -12.79 1.62
C GLU A 31 2.25 -12.28 1.15
N THR A 32 1.43 -11.86 2.10
CA THR A 32 0.19 -11.14 1.92
C THR A 32 0.39 -9.73 2.46
N ASN A 33 0.34 -8.74 1.57
CA ASN A 33 0.42 -7.32 1.91
C ASN A 33 -0.97 -6.70 1.90
N HIS A 34 -1.37 -6.12 3.02
CA HIS A 34 -2.58 -5.35 3.19
C HIS A 34 -2.24 -3.86 3.22
N TYR A 35 -2.88 -3.10 2.34
CA TYR A 35 -2.76 -1.66 2.24
C TYR A 35 -4.06 -1.03 2.69
N LEU A 36 -3.98 -0.03 3.57
CA LEU A 36 -5.13 0.74 4.03
C LEU A 36 -4.79 2.22 4.04
N ILE A 37 -5.58 3.04 3.34
CA ILE A 37 -5.49 4.49 3.43
C ILE A 37 -6.38 4.95 4.58
N LYS A 38 -5.78 5.56 5.60
CA LYS A 38 -6.50 6.08 6.77
C LYS A 38 -5.80 7.29 7.37
N GLY A 39 -6.56 8.33 7.69
CA GLY A 39 -6.08 9.57 8.30
C GLY A 39 -5.05 10.28 7.44
N GLY A 40 -5.22 10.26 6.11
CA GLY A 40 -4.27 10.85 5.17
C GLY A 40 -2.90 10.15 5.15
N LYS A 41 -2.83 8.89 5.60
CA LYS A 41 -1.62 8.06 5.61
C LYS A 41 -1.90 6.69 4.98
N LEU A 42 -0.88 6.08 4.41
CA LEU A 42 -0.92 4.71 3.94
C LEU A 42 -0.35 3.78 5.02
N LEU A 43 -1.19 2.89 5.52
CA LEU A 43 -0.83 1.81 6.44
C LEU A 43 -0.55 0.55 5.62
N ILE A 44 0.58 -0.10 5.90
CA ILE A 44 1.01 -1.32 5.24
C ILE A 44 1.16 -2.39 6.31
N ARG A 45 0.44 -3.49 6.15
CA ARG A 45 0.63 -4.70 6.97
C ARG A 45 1.05 -5.86 6.08
N SER A 46 2.25 -6.37 6.31
CA SER A 46 2.86 -7.48 5.58
C SER A 46 2.86 -8.71 6.47
N THR A 47 2.10 -9.72 6.07
CA THR A 47 2.05 -11.01 6.77
C THR A 47 2.60 -12.08 5.86
N GLY A 48 3.36 -13.02 6.40
CA GLY A 48 3.94 -14.05 5.55
C GLY A 48 4.63 -15.15 6.30
N LYS A 49 5.17 -16.08 5.52
CA LYS A 49 6.01 -17.16 6.00
C LYS A 49 7.02 -17.53 4.93
N THR A 50 8.21 -17.93 5.37
CA THR A 50 9.19 -18.57 4.49
C THR A 50 9.13 -20.09 4.66
N SER A 51 9.97 -20.83 3.93
CA SER A 51 10.06 -22.29 3.99
C SER A 51 10.60 -22.83 5.32
N TRP A 52 11.04 -21.97 6.23
CA TRP A 52 11.53 -22.36 7.56
C TRP A 52 10.38 -22.46 8.56
N ALA A 53 10.39 -23.51 9.40
CA ALA A 53 9.28 -23.89 10.27
C ALA A 53 8.75 -22.77 11.18
N ASP A 54 9.61 -21.81 11.58
CA ASP A 54 9.26 -20.71 12.48
C ASP A 54 9.44 -19.31 11.85
N SER A 55 9.43 -19.23 10.52
CA SER A 55 9.70 -17.97 9.80
C SER A 55 8.46 -17.14 9.47
N ARG A 56 7.44 -17.20 10.33
CA ARG A 56 6.25 -16.36 10.17
C ARG A 56 6.58 -14.93 10.57
N PHE A 57 6.11 -13.96 9.79
CA PHE A 57 6.25 -12.55 10.10
C PHE A 57 4.91 -11.83 9.95
N ASP A 58 4.72 -10.80 10.79
CA ASP A 58 3.60 -9.87 10.74
C ASP A 58 4.13 -8.48 11.05
N ASN A 59 4.44 -7.74 10.00
CA ASN A 59 5.00 -6.40 10.09
C ASN A 59 3.92 -5.39 9.79
N ASN A 60 3.76 -4.40 10.65
CA ASN A 60 2.91 -3.24 10.42
C ASN A 60 3.77 -1.99 10.34
N THR A 61 3.62 -1.21 9.26
CA THR A 61 4.45 -0.04 9.01
C THR A 61 3.61 1.06 8.39
N ILE A 62 3.86 2.29 8.83
CA ILE A 62 3.31 3.49 8.21
C ILE A 62 4.21 3.84 7.04
N ALA A 63 3.67 3.87 5.83
CA ALA A 63 4.44 4.17 4.65
C ALA A 63 4.97 5.61 4.68
N ASP A 64 6.21 5.80 4.24
CA ASP A 64 6.74 7.12 3.94
C ASP A 64 6.17 7.68 2.62
N ILE A 65 6.55 8.91 2.26
CA ILE A 65 6.05 9.58 1.05
C ILE A 65 6.46 8.83 -0.22
N ASP A 66 7.66 8.24 -0.27
CA ASP A 66 8.16 7.55 -1.46
C ASP A 66 7.50 6.18 -1.66
N GLN A 67 7.32 5.42 -0.59
CA GLN A 67 6.53 4.19 -0.58
C GLN A 67 5.09 4.47 -0.96
N THR A 68 4.50 5.52 -0.38
CA THR A 68 3.14 5.94 -0.72
C THR A 68 3.05 6.32 -2.20
N ARG A 69 4.00 7.10 -2.73
CA ARG A 69 4.06 7.45 -4.15
C ARG A 69 4.11 6.21 -5.04
N ARG A 70 4.95 5.23 -4.71
CA ARG A 70 5.08 3.98 -5.46
C ARG A 70 3.78 3.18 -5.43
N PHE A 71 3.14 3.09 -4.27
CA PHE A 71 1.85 2.41 -4.12
C PHE A 71 0.77 3.09 -4.97
N LEU A 72 0.58 4.41 -4.81
CA LEU A 72 -0.41 5.18 -5.55
C LEU A 72 -0.23 5.02 -7.06
N ARG A 73 1.02 5.01 -7.56
CA ARG A 73 1.33 4.73 -8.97
C ARG A 73 0.84 3.36 -9.44
N LYS A 74 0.95 2.32 -8.59
CA LYS A 74 0.52 0.96 -8.92
C LYS A 74 -1.00 0.79 -8.88
N VAL A 75 -1.70 1.62 -8.13
CA VAL A 75 -3.15 1.50 -7.93
C VAL A 75 -3.94 2.62 -8.61
N ILE A 76 -3.26 3.50 -9.35
CA ILE A 76 -3.84 4.74 -9.88
C ILE A 76 -5.08 4.52 -10.72
N ASP A 77 -5.15 3.41 -11.46
CA ASP A 77 -6.27 3.05 -12.32
C ASP A 77 -7.56 2.68 -11.54
N VAL A 78 -7.44 2.41 -10.24
CA VAL A 78 -8.54 2.01 -9.36
C VAL A 78 -8.84 3.08 -8.31
N LEU A 79 -7.98 4.10 -8.17
CA LEU A 79 -8.19 5.20 -7.24
C LEU A 79 -9.20 6.20 -7.81
N LYS A 80 -9.91 6.87 -6.89
CA LYS A 80 -10.67 8.06 -7.23
C LYS A 80 -9.69 9.19 -7.53
N THR A 81 -9.57 9.54 -8.81
CA THR A 81 -8.74 10.66 -9.29
C THR A 81 -9.58 11.84 -9.78
N GLU A 82 -10.87 11.86 -9.47
CA GLU A 82 -11.79 12.92 -9.91
C GLU A 82 -11.28 14.30 -9.47
N GLY A 83 -11.11 15.21 -10.43
CA GLY A 83 -10.65 16.58 -10.18
C GLY A 83 -9.14 16.76 -10.00
N ILE A 84 -8.33 15.70 -10.10
CA ILE A 84 -6.86 15.81 -10.07
C ILE A 84 -6.34 15.87 -11.51
N LYS A 85 -5.91 17.06 -11.95
CA LYS A 85 -5.37 17.33 -13.29
C LYS A 85 -3.84 17.40 -13.27
#